data_AF-A0A8S3TWS4-F1
#
_entry.id   AF-A0A8S3TWS4-F1
#
_cell.length_a   1.000
_cell.length_b   1.000
_cell.length_c   1.000
_cell.angle_alpha   90.00
_cell.angle_beta   90.00
_cell.angle_gamma   90.00
#
_symmetry.space_group_name_H-M   'P 1'
#
loop_
_entity.id
_entity.type
_entity.pdbx_description
1 polymer ?
#
loop_
_entity_poly.entity_id
_entity_poly.type
_entity_poly.pdbx_seq_one_letter_code
_entity_poly.pdbx_strand_id
1 'polypeptide(L)'
;MGEGSSKYPMLSKNFPKYNKLNDLFKTFNDDYQKLLNEFLREQEKTHAENKELKHEVVKLREHYSQLQQTKPNEQNNFSKPKLYRATSVDGKLISECLDRQTNLENEVKILQKHQKKLNQEIDKLKRETQILSSEKESALSRLSKIAGIQLTKGNSEIADLSDANRPTKLGEKWSSLYTDEWSEAYDEITMKRTIKNENCRVERELFEIAKKCYTTCVDLERKQMTDIKKHAWDIACCLHQQPDQLVEAAQTTLYFKMEEDKKVINVNLQHFITLNCQS
;
A
#
# COMPACT_ATOMS: atom_id res chain seq x y z
N MET A 1 7.13 22.47 64.88
CA MET A 1 7.64 22.92 63.56
C MET A 1 8.13 21.67 62.83
N GLY A 2 7.61 21.22 61.70
CA GLY A 2 6.57 21.73 60.83
C GLY A 2 5.83 20.56 60.17
N GLU A 3 4.61 20.85 59.77
CA GLU A 3 3.67 19.97 59.09
C GLU A 3 4.15 19.63 57.67
N GLY A 4 4.19 18.33 57.36
CA GLY A 4 4.33 17.81 56.00
C GLY A 4 3.10 16.99 55.65
N SER A 5 1.98 17.67 55.47
CA SER A 5 0.70 17.13 54.97
C SER A 5 0.92 16.23 53.75
N SER A 6 0.83 14.91 53.94
CA SER A 6 0.60 13.95 52.87
C SER A 6 -0.79 14.20 52.27
N LYS A 7 -0.85 15.12 51.30
CA LYS A 7 -2.02 15.28 50.41
C LYS A 7 -2.26 13.92 49.75
N TYR A 8 -3.52 13.51 49.67
CA TYR A 8 -4.06 12.26 49.08
C TYR A 8 -4.20 11.03 50.01
N PRO A 9 -5.03 11.09 51.06
CA PRO A 9 -5.57 9.90 51.70
C PRO A 9 -6.84 9.43 50.97
N MET A 10 -6.78 9.08 49.68
CA MET A 10 -7.98 8.70 48.92
C MET A 10 -7.71 7.69 47.79
N LEU A 11 -6.93 6.62 48.01
CA LEU A 11 -6.89 5.49 47.05
C LEU A 11 -6.77 4.11 47.71
N SER A 12 -7.30 3.91 48.92
CA SER A 12 -7.47 2.57 49.52
C SER A 12 -8.92 2.09 49.55
N LYS A 13 -9.75 2.55 48.61
CA LYS A 13 -11.06 1.93 48.38
C LYS A 13 -10.86 0.82 47.37
N ASN A 14 -10.97 -0.42 47.84
CA ASN A 14 -11.08 -1.62 47.03
C ASN A 14 -12.26 -1.43 46.05
N PHE A 15 -11.98 -0.93 44.85
CA PHE A 15 -12.98 -0.78 43.79
C PHE A 15 -12.98 -2.07 42.96
N PRO A 16 -14.04 -2.91 43.05
CA PRO A 16 -14.10 -4.20 42.34
C PRO A 16 -13.91 -4.06 40.82
N LYS A 17 -14.28 -2.90 40.27
CA LYS A 17 -14.13 -2.58 38.84
C LYS A 17 -12.66 -2.41 38.42
N TYR A 18 -11.78 -1.92 39.31
CA TYR A 18 -10.36 -1.71 39.00
C TYR A 18 -9.59 -3.04 39.00
N ASN A 19 -9.89 -3.93 39.96
CA ASN A 19 -9.31 -5.27 39.99
C ASN A 19 -9.69 -6.08 38.74
N LYS A 20 -10.96 -5.99 38.31
CA LYS A 20 -11.43 -6.66 37.09
C LYS A 20 -10.73 -6.15 35.81
N LEU A 21 -10.39 -4.86 35.75
CA LEU A 21 -9.65 -4.29 34.63
C LEU A 21 -8.19 -4.76 34.63
N ASN A 22 -7.58 -4.86 35.81
CA ASN A 22 -6.21 -5.33 35.95
C ASN A 22 -6.08 -6.82 35.60
N ASP A 23 -7.07 -7.64 36.00
CA ASP A 23 -7.17 -9.04 35.61
C ASP A 23 -7.32 -9.19 34.08
N LEU A 24 -8.14 -8.34 33.45
CA LEU A 24 -8.29 -8.28 31.98
C LEU A 24 -6.98 -7.92 31.27
N PHE A 25 -6.25 -6.93 31.78
CA PHE A 25 -4.94 -6.56 31.23
C PHE A 25 -3.92 -7.69 31.37
N LYS A 26 -3.95 -8.40 32.50
CA LYS A 26 -3.08 -9.54 32.74
C LYS A 26 -3.39 -10.69 31.78
N THR A 27 -4.67 -11.05 31.62
CA THR A 27 -5.08 -12.07 30.65
C THR A 27 -4.71 -11.68 29.22
N PHE A 28 -4.91 -10.42 28.84
CA PHE A 28 -4.55 -9.94 27.52
C PHE A 28 -3.03 -10.01 27.26
N ASN A 29 -2.22 -9.63 28.25
CA ASN A 29 -0.77 -9.74 28.14
C ASN A 29 -0.31 -11.20 28.08
N ASP A 30 -0.92 -12.09 28.85
CA ASP A 30 -0.60 -13.53 28.83
C ASP A 30 -0.97 -14.15 27.47
N ASP A 31 -2.13 -13.79 26.90
CA ASP A 31 -2.55 -14.22 25.57
C ASP A 31 -1.63 -13.68 24.47
N TYR A 32 -1.21 -12.42 24.56
CA TYR A 32 -0.23 -11.84 23.65
C TYR A 32 1.11 -12.57 23.70
N GLN A 33 1.63 -12.84 24.89
CA GLN A 33 2.89 -13.58 25.07
C GLN A 33 2.78 -15.01 24.54
N LYS A 34 1.63 -15.66 24.72
CA LYS A 34 1.38 -17.00 24.18
C LYS A 34 1.39 -16.99 22.65
N LEU A 35 0.70 -16.04 22.04
CA LEU A 35 0.65 -15.88 20.58
C LEU A 35 2.03 -15.56 19.99
N LEU A 36 2.81 -14.70 20.66
CA LEU A 36 4.16 -14.35 20.25
C LEU A 36 5.09 -15.57 20.26
N ASN A 37 5.02 -16.40 21.30
CA ASN A 37 5.80 -17.62 21.41
C ASN A 37 5.40 -18.67 20.35
N GLU A 38 4.11 -18.76 20.02
CA GLU A 38 3.61 -19.64 18.95
C GLU A 38 4.12 -19.20 17.58
N PHE A 39 4.08 -17.89 17.29
CA PHE A 39 4.63 -17.32 16.06
C PHE A 39 6.14 -17.60 15.90
N LEU A 40 6.91 -17.45 16.99
CA LEU A 40 8.36 -17.73 16.96
C LEU A 40 8.65 -19.20 16.68
N ARG A 41 7.88 -20.13 17.26
CA ARG A 41 8.03 -21.58 17.00
C ARG A 41 7.74 -21.95 15.55
N GLU A 42 6.69 -21.37 14.96
CA GLU A 42 6.36 -21.60 13.54
C GLU A 42 7.41 -21.02 12.60
N GLN A 43 8.02 -19.88 12.93
CA GLN A 43 9.16 -19.32 12.21
C GLN A 43 10.37 -20.26 12.23
N GLU A 44 10.72 -20.80 13.39
CA GLU A 44 11.84 -21.73 13.53
C GLU A 44 11.61 -23.03 12.75
N LYS A 45 10.40 -23.59 12.83
CA LYS A 45 10.00 -24.78 12.06
C LYS A 45 10.11 -24.55 10.56
N THR A 46 9.55 -23.45 10.06
CA THR A 46 9.62 -23.05 8.65
C THR A 46 11.07 -22.86 8.18
N HIS A 47 11.93 -22.29 9.04
CA HIS A 47 13.34 -22.12 8.72
C HIS A 47 14.09 -23.46 8.66
N ALA A 48 13.77 -24.41 9.54
CA ALA A 48 14.34 -25.76 9.53
C ALA A 48 13.95 -26.53 8.25
N GLU A 49 12.67 -26.50 7.87
CA GLU A 49 12.17 -27.13 6.64
C GLU A 49 12.84 -26.53 5.39
N ASN A 50 12.98 -25.20 5.33
CA ASN A 50 13.69 -24.54 4.24
C ASN A 50 15.18 -24.90 4.16
N LYS A 51 15.82 -25.15 5.30
CA LYS A 51 17.22 -25.59 5.34
C LYS A 51 17.37 -27.01 4.77
N GLU A 52 16.43 -27.90 5.08
CA GLU A 52 16.40 -29.27 4.56
C GLU A 52 16.13 -29.28 3.04
N LEU A 53 15.12 -28.54 2.58
CA LEU A 53 14.82 -28.39 1.15
C LEU A 53 16.00 -27.83 0.35
N LYS A 54 16.72 -26.84 0.90
CA LYS A 54 17.95 -26.32 0.28
C LYS A 54 19.01 -27.41 0.11
N HIS A 55 19.18 -28.28 1.10
CA HIS A 55 20.15 -29.37 1.00
C HIS A 55 19.75 -30.40 -0.06
N GLU A 56 18.46 -30.71 -0.18
CA GLU A 56 17.94 -31.64 -1.18
C GLU A 56 18.07 -31.10 -2.62
N VAL A 57 17.83 -29.80 -2.82
CA VAL A 57 18.05 -29.13 -4.12
C VAL A 57 19.52 -29.22 -4.56
N VAL A 58 20.47 -29.12 -3.63
CA VAL A 58 21.91 -29.28 -3.93
C VAL A 58 22.19 -30.71 -4.40
N LYS A 59 21.68 -31.73 -3.70
CA LYS A 59 21.86 -33.14 -4.11
C LYS A 59 21.28 -33.42 -5.50
N LEU A 60 20.08 -32.91 -5.79
CA LEU A 60 19.44 -33.07 -7.10
C LEU A 60 20.24 -32.39 -8.22
N ARG A 61 20.81 -31.22 -7.94
CA ARG A 61 21.68 -30.51 -8.89
C ARG A 61 22.94 -31.33 -9.19
N GLU A 62 23.58 -31.90 -8.18
CA GLU A 62 24.77 -32.75 -8.35
C GLU A 62 24.44 -34.00 -9.19
N HIS A 63 23.33 -34.67 -8.89
CA HIS A 63 22.87 -35.83 -9.66
C HIS A 63 22.56 -35.46 -11.13
N TYR A 64 21.94 -34.30 -11.37
CA TYR A 64 21.67 -33.82 -12.71
C TYR A 64 22.96 -33.49 -13.48
N SER A 65 23.97 -32.90 -12.82
CA SER A 65 25.28 -32.65 -13.42
C SER A 65 26.00 -33.95 -13.79
N GLN A 66 25.89 -35.01 -12.97
CA GLN A 66 26.43 -36.33 -13.30
C GLN A 66 25.73 -36.93 -14.55
N LEU A 67 24.40 -36.87 -14.62
CA LEU A 67 23.64 -37.35 -15.79
C LEU A 67 23.97 -36.60 -17.09
N GLN A 68 24.32 -35.32 -17.01
CA GLN A 68 24.78 -34.56 -18.17
C GLN A 68 26.18 -34.98 -18.65
N GLN A 69 27.06 -35.39 -17.73
CA GLN A 69 28.40 -35.89 -18.07
C GLN A 69 28.38 -37.32 -18.62
N THR A 70 27.36 -38.12 -18.28
CA THR A 70 27.20 -39.51 -18.78
C THR A 70 26.45 -39.64 -20.10
N LYS A 71 26.09 -38.54 -20.79
CA LYS A 71 25.61 -38.63 -22.18
C LYS A 71 26.79 -39.02 -23.09
N PRO A 72 26.80 -40.19 -23.75
CA PRO A 72 27.79 -40.47 -24.77
C PRO A 72 27.59 -39.49 -25.95
N ASN A 73 28.69 -38.92 -26.43
CA ASN A 73 28.73 -38.18 -27.69
C ASN A 73 28.35 -39.12 -28.86
N GLU A 74 27.09 -39.19 -29.24
CA GLU A 74 26.64 -39.82 -30.49
C GLU A 74 26.73 -38.85 -31.69
N GLN A 75 27.84 -38.12 -31.80
CA GLN A 75 28.18 -37.35 -33.00
C GLN A 75 29.67 -37.45 -33.26
N ASN A 76 30.11 -38.62 -33.74
CA ASN A 76 31.16 -38.81 -34.75
C ASN A 76 31.66 -40.26 -34.70
N ASN A 77 31.29 -41.02 -35.74
CA ASN A 77 31.97 -42.19 -36.31
C ASN A 77 30.96 -43.27 -36.76
N PHE A 78 30.15 -42.96 -37.77
CA PHE A 78 29.59 -44.02 -38.61
C PHE A 78 30.70 -44.52 -39.55
N SER A 79 31.57 -45.39 -39.03
CA SER A 79 32.25 -46.35 -39.89
C SER A 79 31.20 -47.35 -40.36
N LYS A 80 30.98 -47.40 -41.68
CA LYS A 80 30.05 -48.32 -42.36
C LYS A 80 30.12 -49.74 -41.74
N PRO A 81 28.99 -50.36 -41.38
CA PRO A 81 29.01 -51.75 -40.95
C PRO A 81 29.45 -52.62 -42.13
N LYS A 82 30.42 -53.52 -41.89
CA LYS A 82 30.74 -54.59 -42.82
C LYS A 82 29.46 -55.42 -43.02
N LEU A 83 29.02 -55.47 -44.28
CA LEU A 83 27.84 -56.17 -44.75
C LEU A 83 28.01 -57.68 -44.47
N TYR A 84 27.44 -58.18 -43.39
CA TYR A 84 27.22 -59.61 -43.22
C TYR A 84 26.05 -60.01 -44.13
N ARG A 85 26.22 -61.12 -44.85
CA ARG A 85 25.27 -61.66 -45.82
C ARG A 85 23.98 -62.04 -45.08
N ALA A 86 22.94 -61.21 -45.23
CA ALA A 86 21.64 -61.39 -44.60
C ALA A 86 20.92 -62.63 -45.12
N THR A 87 20.32 -63.38 -44.21
CA THR A 87 19.24 -64.31 -44.54
C THR A 87 17.95 -63.52 -44.81
N SER A 88 17.07 -64.04 -45.69
CA SER A 88 15.85 -63.39 -46.19
C SER A 88 14.89 -62.82 -45.11
N VAL A 89 15.04 -63.21 -43.85
CA VAL A 89 14.18 -62.81 -42.74
C VAL A 89 14.63 -61.48 -42.12
N ASP A 90 15.93 -61.16 -42.17
CA ASP A 90 16.51 -59.97 -41.51
C ASP A 90 16.20 -58.67 -42.27
N GLY A 91 16.12 -58.72 -43.60
CA GLY A 91 15.82 -57.54 -44.42
C GLY A 91 14.40 -57.00 -44.23
N LYS A 92 13.43 -57.88 -43.94
CA LYS A 92 12.03 -57.50 -43.72
C LYS A 92 11.81 -56.85 -42.34
N LEU A 93 12.49 -57.37 -41.32
CA LEU A 93 12.51 -56.76 -39.98
C LEU A 93 13.18 -55.38 -39.99
N ILE A 94 14.25 -55.21 -40.77
CA ILE A 94 14.94 -53.91 -40.90
C ILE A 94 14.05 -52.88 -41.61
N SER A 95 13.33 -53.26 -42.68
CA SER A 95 12.43 -52.33 -43.36
C SER A 95 11.25 -51.92 -42.46
N GLU A 96 10.65 -52.85 -41.74
CA GLU A 96 9.58 -52.55 -40.78
C GLU A 96 10.04 -51.63 -39.63
N CYS A 97 11.27 -51.80 -39.15
CA CYS A 97 11.87 -50.90 -38.15
C CYS A 97 12.10 -49.48 -38.68
N LEU A 98 12.57 -49.34 -39.93
CA LEU A 98 12.79 -48.05 -40.58
C LEU A 98 11.46 -47.32 -40.83
N ASP A 99 10.44 -48.05 -41.30
CA ASP A 99 9.10 -47.49 -41.51
C ASP A 99 8.46 -47.05 -40.18
N ARG A 100 8.66 -47.81 -39.10
CA ARG A 100 8.20 -47.41 -37.77
C ARG A 100 8.93 -46.18 -37.25
N GLN A 101 10.23 -46.07 -37.49
CA GLN A 101 11.01 -44.91 -37.07
C GLN A 101 10.57 -43.64 -37.81
N THR A 102 10.38 -43.72 -39.13
CA THR A 102 9.88 -42.59 -39.92
C THR A 102 8.46 -42.15 -39.51
N ASN A 103 7.58 -43.09 -39.16
CA ASN A 103 6.25 -42.78 -38.63
C ASN A 103 6.31 -42.06 -37.28
N LEU A 104 7.14 -42.54 -36.35
CA LEU A 104 7.33 -41.89 -35.05
C LEU A 104 7.94 -40.48 -35.19
N GLU A 105 8.88 -40.29 -36.11
CA GLU A 105 9.45 -38.97 -36.40
C GLU A 105 8.41 -37.97 -36.94
N ASN A 106 7.47 -38.44 -37.76
CA ASN A 106 6.37 -37.63 -38.26
C ASN A 106 5.38 -37.27 -37.14
N GLU A 107 5.07 -38.20 -36.25
CA GLU A 107 4.21 -37.96 -35.10
C GLU A 107 4.81 -36.94 -34.13
N VAL A 108 6.12 -37.08 -33.83
CA VAL A 108 6.86 -36.09 -33.02
C VAL A 108 6.82 -34.69 -33.66
N LYS A 109 6.98 -34.58 -34.98
CA LYS A 109 6.86 -33.29 -35.68
C LYS A 109 5.46 -32.67 -35.57
N ILE A 110 4.41 -33.49 -35.61
CA ILE A 110 3.02 -33.02 -35.45
C ILE A 110 2.80 -32.53 -34.01
N LEU A 111 3.23 -33.32 -33.02
CA LEU A 111 3.12 -32.95 -31.60
C LEU A 111 3.88 -31.67 -31.29
N GLN A 112 5.08 -31.49 -31.82
CA GLN A 112 5.86 -30.25 -31.69
C GLN A 112 5.13 -29.03 -32.28
N LYS A 113 4.45 -29.19 -33.42
CA LYS A 113 3.63 -28.11 -34.01
C LYS A 113 2.45 -27.75 -33.11
N HIS A 114 1.77 -28.73 -32.53
CA HIS A 114 0.66 -28.48 -31.60
C HIS A 114 1.14 -27.83 -30.30
N GLN A 115 2.25 -28.29 -29.74
CA GLN A 115 2.87 -27.67 -28.56
C GLN A 115 3.22 -26.20 -28.81
N LYS A 116 3.76 -25.89 -30.00
CA LYS A 116 4.06 -24.50 -30.38
C LYS A 116 2.80 -23.63 -30.46
N LYS A 117 1.71 -24.14 -31.05
CA LYS A 117 0.43 -23.43 -31.13
C LYS A 117 -0.17 -23.18 -29.74
N LEU A 118 -0.18 -24.20 -28.88
CA LEU A 118 -0.67 -24.08 -27.50
C LEU A 118 0.13 -23.05 -26.70
N ASN A 119 1.46 -23.04 -26.84
CA ASN A 119 2.28 -22.04 -26.16
C ASN A 119 1.97 -20.61 -26.64
N GLN A 120 1.73 -20.42 -27.95
CA GLN A 120 1.31 -19.12 -28.48
C GLN A 120 -0.05 -18.67 -27.94
N GLU A 121 -1.00 -19.59 -27.78
CA GLU A 121 -2.31 -19.33 -27.19
C GLU A 121 -2.18 -18.91 -25.72
N ILE A 122 -1.36 -19.63 -24.94
CA ILE A 122 -1.08 -19.33 -23.54
C ILE A 122 -0.48 -17.93 -23.40
N ASP A 123 0.49 -17.57 -24.24
CA ASP A 123 1.13 -16.25 -24.20
C ASP A 123 0.17 -15.13 -24.63
N LYS A 124 -0.80 -15.42 -25.49
CA LYS A 124 -1.86 -14.47 -25.86
C LYS A 124 -2.81 -14.25 -24.69
N LEU A 125 -3.35 -15.32 -24.11
CA LEU A 125 -4.29 -15.26 -22.98
C LEU A 125 -3.67 -14.60 -21.74
N LYS A 126 -2.38 -14.85 -21.47
CA LYS A 126 -1.64 -14.17 -20.39
C LYS A 126 -1.60 -12.66 -20.59
N ARG A 127 -1.31 -12.20 -21.81
CA ARG A 127 -1.28 -10.77 -22.14
C ARG A 127 -2.66 -10.12 -21.99
N GLU A 128 -3.69 -10.77 -22.51
CA GLU A 128 -5.08 -10.27 -22.38
C GLU A 128 -5.49 -10.17 -20.90
N THR A 129 -5.18 -11.19 -20.09
CA THR A 129 -5.46 -11.19 -18.66
C THR A 129 -4.75 -10.05 -17.93
N GLN A 130 -3.49 -9.78 -18.27
CA GLN A 130 -2.72 -8.69 -17.69
C GLN A 130 -3.31 -7.32 -18.04
N ILE A 131 -3.70 -7.11 -19.30
CA ILE A 131 -4.35 -5.87 -19.74
C ILE A 131 -5.67 -5.67 -18.99
N LEU A 132 -6.55 -6.67 -19.01
CA LEU A 132 -7.84 -6.60 -18.32
C LEU A 132 -7.69 -6.35 -16.81
N SER A 133 -6.67 -6.94 -16.17
CA SER A 133 -6.37 -6.68 -14.77
C SER A 133 -6.01 -5.20 -14.52
N SER A 134 -5.16 -4.62 -15.39
CA SER A 134 -4.77 -3.21 -15.28
C SER A 134 -5.93 -2.25 -15.53
N GLU A 135 -6.81 -2.57 -16.49
CA GLU A 135 -8.01 -1.79 -16.77
C GLU A 135 -9.00 -1.84 -15.62
N LYS A 136 -9.21 -3.02 -15.03
CA LYS A 136 -10.04 -3.20 -13.82
C LYS A 136 -9.52 -2.33 -12.67
N GLU A 137 -8.23 -2.34 -12.42
CA GLU A 137 -7.62 -1.57 -11.32
C GLU A 137 -7.74 -0.05 -11.56
N SER A 138 -7.51 0.40 -12.79
CA SER A 138 -7.71 1.80 -13.19
C SER A 138 -9.17 2.25 -13.02
N ALA A 139 -10.12 1.41 -13.45
CA ALA A 139 -11.55 1.68 -13.29
C ALA A 139 -11.96 1.75 -11.82
N LEU A 140 -11.50 0.81 -10.98
CA LEU A 140 -11.74 0.82 -9.54
C LEU A 140 -11.17 2.06 -8.86
N SER A 141 -9.96 2.50 -9.23
CA SER A 141 -9.35 3.72 -8.69
C SER A 141 -10.19 4.95 -9.03
N ARG A 142 -10.65 5.07 -10.28
CA ARG A 142 -11.52 6.17 -10.72
C ARG A 142 -12.86 6.17 -9.98
N LEU A 143 -13.50 5.01 -9.86
CA LEU A 143 -14.76 4.88 -9.13
C LEU A 143 -14.60 5.22 -7.65
N SER A 144 -13.51 4.79 -7.02
CA SER A 144 -13.21 5.10 -5.62
C SER A 144 -13.04 6.60 -5.41
N LYS A 145 -12.36 7.31 -6.33
CA LYS A 145 -12.24 8.77 -6.30
C LYS A 145 -13.59 9.46 -6.45
N ILE A 146 -14.42 9.02 -7.39
CA ILE A 146 -15.76 9.59 -7.61
C ILE A 146 -16.65 9.34 -6.39
N ALA A 147 -16.60 8.14 -5.80
CA ALA A 147 -17.32 7.81 -4.58
C ALA A 147 -16.88 8.68 -3.41
N GLY A 148 -15.57 8.88 -3.23
CA GLY A 148 -15.03 9.80 -2.22
C GLY A 148 -15.54 11.23 -2.39
N ILE A 149 -15.53 11.74 -3.62
CA ILE A 149 -16.04 13.10 -3.93
C ILE A 149 -17.56 13.19 -3.67
N GLN A 150 -18.35 12.17 -4.03
CA GLN A 150 -19.79 12.20 -3.78
C GLN A 150 -20.14 12.10 -2.30
N LEU A 151 -19.33 11.37 -1.50
CA LEU A 151 -19.53 11.28 -0.06
C LEU A 151 -19.21 12.60 0.66
N THR A 152 -18.24 13.37 0.17
CA THR A 152 -17.84 14.66 0.76
C THR A 152 -18.63 15.85 0.21
N LYS A 153 -19.22 15.74 -0.99
CA LYS A 153 -20.00 16.81 -1.62
C LYS A 153 -21.32 17.04 -0.85
N GLY A 154 -21.38 18.15 -0.13
CA GLY A 154 -22.57 18.58 0.61
C GLY A 154 -22.67 18.01 2.03
N ASN A 155 -21.63 17.33 2.52
CA ASN A 155 -21.62 16.74 3.85
C ASN A 155 -20.33 17.13 4.61
N SER A 156 -20.32 18.30 5.23
CA SER A 156 -19.15 18.85 5.94
C SER A 156 -18.72 18.03 7.17
N GLU A 157 -19.57 17.09 7.62
CA GLU A 157 -19.26 16.17 8.72
C GLU A 157 -18.41 14.97 8.26
N ILE A 158 -18.42 14.62 6.97
CA ILE A 158 -17.57 13.55 6.43
C ILE A 158 -16.25 14.19 6.00
N ALA A 159 -15.28 14.15 6.92
CA ALA A 159 -13.94 14.66 6.67
C ALA A 159 -13.27 13.95 5.49
N ASP A 160 -12.66 14.71 4.59
CA ASP A 160 -11.81 14.17 3.54
C ASP A 160 -10.54 13.55 4.17
N LEU A 161 -10.57 12.24 4.38
CA LEU A 161 -9.45 11.49 4.94
C LEU A 161 -8.24 11.40 3.99
N SER A 162 -8.40 11.81 2.73
CA SER A 162 -7.30 11.90 1.77
C SER A 162 -6.47 13.17 1.94
N ASP A 163 -6.99 14.19 2.64
CA ASP A 163 -6.24 15.42 2.92
C ASP A 163 -5.15 15.16 3.98
N ALA A 164 -3.89 15.31 3.55
CA ALA A 164 -2.70 15.15 4.38
C ALA A 164 -2.48 16.32 5.37
N ASN A 165 -3.19 17.43 5.16
CA ASN A 165 -3.16 18.65 5.97
C ASN A 165 -4.44 18.83 6.79
N ARG A 166 -5.32 17.81 6.86
CA ARG A 166 -6.50 17.87 7.73
C ARG A 166 -6.10 18.08 9.20
N PRO A 167 -6.92 18.78 10.01
CA PRO A 167 -6.56 19.14 11.40
C PRO A 167 -6.11 17.94 12.26
N THR A 168 -6.75 16.77 12.11
CA THR A 168 -6.37 15.56 12.84
C THR A 168 -5.02 15.02 12.41
N LYS A 169 -4.71 14.98 11.11
CA LYS A 169 -3.41 14.52 10.60
C LYS A 169 -2.29 15.49 10.94
N LEU A 170 -2.57 16.80 10.97
CA LEU A 170 -1.63 17.79 11.49
C LEU A 170 -1.36 17.56 12.97
N GLY A 171 -2.40 17.35 13.79
CA GLY A 171 -2.24 17.01 15.20
C GLY A 171 -1.39 15.75 15.42
N GLU A 172 -1.63 14.69 14.66
CA GLU A 172 -0.81 13.46 14.68
C GLU A 172 0.65 13.74 14.30
N LYS A 173 0.90 14.47 13.20
CA LYS A 173 2.26 14.84 12.76
C LYS A 173 3.00 15.67 13.80
N TRP A 174 2.32 16.65 14.41
CA TRP A 174 2.88 17.46 15.48
C TRP A 174 3.18 16.64 16.73
N SER A 175 2.32 15.68 17.09
CA SER A 175 2.57 14.79 18.22
C SER A 175 3.74 13.85 17.96
N SER A 176 3.85 13.28 16.75
CA SER A 176 4.95 12.40 16.36
C SER A 176 6.28 13.13 16.44
N LEU A 177 6.36 14.36 15.91
CA LEU A 177 7.55 15.22 16.03
C LEU A 177 8.09 15.23 17.46
N TYR A 178 7.28 15.63 18.45
CA TYR A 178 7.74 15.71 19.85
C TYR A 178 8.12 14.37 20.49
N THR A 179 7.71 13.24 19.92
CA THR A 179 7.87 11.91 20.53
C THR A 179 9.00 11.12 19.88
N ASP A 180 9.04 11.07 18.55
CA ASP A 180 9.92 10.18 17.80
C ASP A 180 11.18 10.94 17.34
N GLU A 181 11.01 12.03 16.61
CA GLU A 181 12.12 12.77 16.00
C GLU A 181 12.95 13.57 17.01
N TRP A 182 12.31 14.11 18.05
CA TRP A 182 13.03 14.81 19.12
C TRP A 182 13.85 13.85 19.99
N SER A 183 13.34 12.65 20.24
CA SER A 183 14.07 11.61 20.97
C SER A 183 15.27 11.11 20.16
N GLU A 184 15.07 10.86 18.85
CA GLU A 184 16.15 10.44 17.95
C GLU A 184 17.25 11.50 17.81
N ALA A 185 16.88 12.77 17.67
CA ALA A 185 17.84 13.87 17.62
C ALA A 185 18.63 14.01 18.94
N TYR A 186 17.97 13.83 20.09
CA TYR A 186 18.63 13.85 21.39
C TYR A 186 19.65 12.71 21.53
N ASP A 187 19.27 11.49 21.15
CA ASP A 187 20.14 10.32 21.18
C ASP A 187 21.34 10.48 20.24
N GLU A 188 21.14 11.00 19.03
CA GLU A 188 22.21 11.23 18.05
C GLU A 188 23.24 12.27 18.53
N ILE A 189 22.76 13.37 19.14
CA ILE A 189 23.63 14.42 19.70
C ILE A 189 24.42 13.87 20.90
N THR A 190 23.81 13.02 21.72
CA THR A 190 24.42 12.43 22.91
C THR A 190 25.44 11.34 22.55
N MET A 191 25.14 10.49 21.57
CA MET A 191 26.04 9.40 21.14
C MET A 191 27.30 9.90 20.42
N LYS A 192 27.23 11.03 19.68
CA LYS A 192 28.33 11.47 18.81
C LYS A 192 29.50 12.17 19.52
N ARG A 193 29.44 12.51 20.83
CA ARG A 193 30.50 13.33 21.46
C ARG A 193 30.83 12.94 22.91
N THR A 194 31.99 12.32 23.09
CA THR A 194 32.60 11.98 24.39
C THR A 194 33.20 13.21 25.09
N ILE A 195 32.41 14.12 25.66
CA ILE A 195 32.98 15.22 26.49
C ILE A 195 32.07 15.57 27.68
N LYS A 196 32.60 15.26 28.87
CA LYS A 196 32.36 15.64 30.29
C LYS A 196 31.35 16.73 30.72
N ASN A 197 30.58 17.37 29.85
CA ASN A 197 29.59 18.39 30.21
C ASN A 197 28.39 18.36 29.22
N GLU A 198 27.76 17.19 29.12
CA GLU A 198 26.78 16.80 28.10
C GLU A 198 25.53 17.69 28.11
N ASN A 199 24.99 17.99 29.30
CA ASN A 199 23.70 18.67 29.44
C ASN A 199 23.70 20.08 28.83
N CYS A 200 24.65 20.95 29.20
CA CYS A 200 24.66 22.34 28.72
C CYS A 200 24.93 22.50 27.21
N ARG A 201 25.49 21.49 26.54
CA ARG A 201 25.81 21.57 25.11
C ARG A 201 24.65 21.06 24.25
N VAL A 202 24.04 19.95 24.65
CA VAL A 202 22.82 19.43 23.99
C VAL A 202 21.68 20.43 24.13
N GLU A 203 21.47 20.98 25.33
CA GLU A 203 20.47 22.03 25.58
C GLU A 203 20.67 23.25 24.68
N ARG A 204 21.92 23.66 24.46
CA ARG A 204 22.24 24.82 23.60
C ARG A 204 21.97 24.52 22.12
N GLU A 205 22.36 23.35 21.62
CA GLU A 205 22.13 22.98 20.22
C GLU A 205 20.62 22.82 19.95
N LEU A 206 19.88 22.16 20.84
CA LEU A 206 18.42 22.05 20.75
C LEU A 206 17.72 23.42 20.84
N PHE A 207 18.18 24.29 21.74
CA PHE A 207 17.66 25.66 21.84
C PHE A 207 17.87 26.44 20.54
N GLU A 208 19.04 26.35 19.92
CA GLU A 208 19.29 27.03 18.64
C GLU A 208 18.45 26.47 17.49
N ILE A 209 18.17 25.17 17.47
CA ILE A 209 17.23 24.57 16.50
C ILE A 209 15.82 25.09 16.74
N ALA A 210 15.32 25.01 17.97
CA ALA A 210 13.98 25.49 18.33
C ALA A 210 13.80 26.97 18.01
N LYS A 211 14.82 27.79 18.33
CA LYS A 211 14.86 29.22 18.02
C LYS A 211 14.80 29.46 16.51
N LYS A 212 15.56 28.72 15.71
CA LYS A 212 15.51 28.80 14.24
C LYS A 212 14.12 28.45 13.72
N CYS A 213 13.57 27.31 14.14
CA CYS A 213 12.21 26.89 13.75
C CYS A 213 11.17 27.97 14.07
N TYR A 214 11.20 28.52 15.29
CA TYR A 214 10.32 29.60 15.70
C TYR A 214 10.47 30.84 14.80
N THR A 215 11.70 31.30 14.55
CA THR A 215 11.93 32.46 13.69
C THR A 215 11.44 32.23 12.26
N THR A 216 11.65 31.03 11.71
CA THR A 216 11.15 30.66 10.38
C THR A 216 9.61 30.64 10.33
N CYS A 217 8.95 30.11 11.36
CA CYS A 217 7.49 30.14 11.44
C CYS A 217 6.95 31.57 11.46
N VAL A 218 7.54 32.46 12.26
CA VAL A 218 7.15 33.88 12.34
C VAL A 218 7.36 34.59 11.00
N ASP A 219 8.47 34.32 10.31
CA ASP A 219 8.75 34.93 9.00
C ASP A 219 7.78 34.41 7.92
N LEU A 220 7.44 33.12 7.94
CA LEU A 220 6.45 32.53 7.05
C LEU A 220 5.05 33.10 7.30
N GLU A 221 4.63 33.23 8.55
CA GLU A 221 3.35 33.85 8.92
C GLU A 221 3.27 35.28 8.39
N ARG A 222 4.33 36.09 8.63
CA ARG A 222 4.39 37.47 8.16
C ARG A 222 4.28 37.54 6.63
N LYS A 223 4.97 36.65 5.93
CA LYS A 223 4.94 36.58 4.46
C LYS A 223 3.54 36.19 3.96
N GLN A 224 2.97 35.12 4.48
CA GLN A 224 1.61 34.68 4.13
C GLN A 224 0.57 35.76 4.38
N MET A 225 0.63 36.44 5.52
CA MET A 225 -0.28 37.53 5.84
C MET A 225 -0.13 38.71 4.87
N THR A 226 1.09 39.01 4.44
CA THR A 226 1.37 40.06 3.46
C THR A 226 0.82 39.68 2.08
N ASP A 227 1.02 38.44 1.65
CA ASP A 227 0.52 37.92 0.38
C ASP A 227 -1.03 37.90 0.36
N ILE A 228 -1.67 37.45 1.45
CA ILE A 228 -3.13 37.49 1.60
C ILE A 228 -3.64 38.93 1.53
N LYS A 229 -3.03 39.87 2.25
CA LYS A 229 -3.43 41.28 2.22
C LYS A 229 -3.29 41.88 0.82
N LYS A 230 -2.20 41.56 0.13
CA LYS A 230 -1.98 42.01 -1.25
C LYS A 230 -3.04 41.44 -2.19
N HIS A 231 -3.31 40.15 -2.13
CA HIS A 231 -4.36 39.54 -2.96
C HIS A 231 -5.75 40.08 -2.63
N ALA A 232 -6.07 40.28 -1.35
CA ALA A 232 -7.34 40.90 -0.96
C ALA A 232 -7.46 42.33 -1.49
N TRP A 233 -6.37 43.10 -1.49
CA TRP A 233 -6.31 44.43 -2.07
C TRP A 233 -6.46 44.40 -3.60
N ASP A 234 -5.75 43.51 -4.29
CA ASP A 234 -5.86 43.34 -5.75
C ASP A 234 -7.30 42.97 -6.14
N ILE A 235 -7.93 42.05 -5.40
CA ILE A 235 -9.34 41.70 -5.57
C ILE A 235 -10.22 42.94 -5.33
N ALA A 236 -10.04 43.67 -4.23
CA ALA A 236 -10.81 44.88 -3.95
C ALA A 236 -10.67 45.95 -5.04
N CYS A 237 -9.46 46.14 -5.60
CA CYS A 237 -9.23 47.03 -6.72
C CYS A 237 -9.92 46.56 -8.01
N CYS A 238 -9.86 45.25 -8.33
CA CYS A 238 -10.57 44.67 -9.46
C CYS A 238 -12.09 44.84 -9.33
N LEU A 239 -12.64 44.62 -8.13
CA LEU A 239 -14.06 44.80 -7.83
C LEU A 239 -14.48 46.29 -7.92
N HIS A 240 -13.58 47.22 -7.57
CA HIS A 240 -13.84 48.65 -7.67
C HIS A 240 -13.76 49.18 -9.11
N GLN A 241 -12.93 48.57 -9.97
CA GLN A 241 -12.77 48.98 -11.37
C GLN A 241 -13.83 48.37 -12.32
N GLN A 242 -14.57 47.35 -11.89
CA GLN A 242 -15.62 46.69 -12.67
C GLN A 242 -16.92 46.48 -11.88
N PRO A 243 -17.61 47.55 -11.43
CA PRO A 243 -18.86 47.42 -10.70
C PRO A 243 -19.96 46.73 -11.53
N ASP A 244 -19.98 46.93 -12.85
CA ASP A 244 -21.03 46.42 -13.73
C ASP A 244 -20.97 44.90 -13.93
N GLN A 245 -19.79 44.29 -13.96
CA GLN A 245 -19.63 42.82 -14.09
C GLN A 245 -20.03 42.09 -12.79
N LEU A 246 -19.88 42.75 -11.64
CA LEU A 246 -20.34 42.25 -10.35
C LEU A 246 -21.87 42.25 -10.25
N VAL A 247 -22.54 43.29 -10.75
CA VAL A 247 -24.01 43.35 -10.79
C VAL A 247 -24.56 42.26 -11.69
N GLU A 248 -23.97 42.03 -12.86
CA GLU A 248 -24.39 40.99 -13.79
C GLU A 248 -24.12 39.57 -13.24
N ALA A 249 -22.95 39.32 -12.65
CA ALA A 249 -22.63 38.04 -12.03
C ALA A 249 -23.47 37.75 -10.76
N ALA A 250 -23.71 38.77 -9.93
CA ALA A 250 -24.57 38.66 -8.75
C ALA A 250 -26.03 38.47 -9.14
N GLN A 251 -26.53 39.18 -10.16
CA GLN A 251 -27.87 38.96 -10.71
C GLN A 251 -28.01 37.55 -11.27
N THR A 252 -27.04 37.06 -12.03
CA THR A 252 -27.08 35.71 -12.60
C THR A 252 -27.08 34.64 -11.50
N THR A 253 -26.25 34.81 -10.48
CA THR A 253 -26.12 33.83 -9.38
C THR A 253 -27.32 33.87 -8.42
N LEU A 254 -27.82 35.06 -8.06
CA LEU A 254 -29.01 35.22 -7.23
C LEU A 254 -30.27 34.77 -7.98
N TYR A 255 -30.38 35.04 -9.28
CA TYR A 255 -31.51 34.60 -10.10
C TYR A 255 -31.54 33.07 -10.19
N PHE A 256 -30.40 32.41 -10.44
CA PHE A 256 -30.32 30.95 -10.43
C PHE A 256 -30.68 30.35 -9.06
N LYS A 257 -30.20 30.96 -7.96
CA LYS A 257 -30.51 30.51 -6.60
C LYS A 257 -32.01 30.66 -6.29
N MET A 258 -32.61 31.79 -6.64
CA MET A 258 -34.05 32.03 -6.48
C MET A 258 -34.91 31.11 -7.34
N GLU A 259 -34.45 30.73 -8.54
CA GLU A 259 -35.15 29.78 -9.43
C GLU A 259 -35.10 28.34 -8.88
N GLU A 260 -33.97 27.92 -8.31
CA GLU A 260 -33.84 26.64 -7.60
C GLU A 260 -34.73 26.59 -6.36
N ASP A 261 -34.70 27.63 -5.53
CA ASP A 261 -35.51 27.70 -4.31
C ASP A 261 -37.01 27.74 -4.64
N LYS A 262 -37.43 28.42 -5.71
CA LYS A 262 -38.81 28.36 -6.22
C LYS A 262 -39.23 26.96 -6.64
N LYS A 263 -38.35 26.20 -7.32
CA LYS A 263 -38.66 24.80 -7.70
C LYS A 263 -38.83 23.92 -6.46
N VAL A 264 -37.95 24.07 -5.47
CA VAL A 264 -38.04 23.31 -4.21
C VAL A 264 -39.32 23.65 -3.44
N ILE A 265 -39.67 24.93 -3.34
CA ILE A 265 -40.91 25.38 -2.68
C ILE A 265 -42.15 24.86 -3.41
N ASN A 266 -42.16 24.87 -4.75
CA ASN A 266 -43.30 24.41 -5.55
C ASN A 266 -43.51 22.90 -5.47
N VAL A 267 -42.42 22.12 -5.45
CA VAL A 267 -42.46 20.66 -5.22
C VAL A 267 -42.99 20.34 -3.81
N ASN A 268 -42.53 21.08 -2.79
CA ASN A 268 -42.99 20.89 -1.42
C ASN A 268 -44.46 21.29 -1.22
N LEU A 269 -44.92 22.36 -1.89
CA LEU A 269 -46.33 22.76 -1.91
C LEU A 269 -47.22 21.73 -2.61
N GLN A 270 -46.80 21.19 -3.76
CA GLN A 270 -47.54 20.10 -4.43
C GLN A 270 -47.59 18.85 -3.56
N HIS A 271 -46.50 18.49 -2.89
CA HIS A 271 -46.48 17.33 -1.98
C HIS A 271 -47.40 17.52 -0.77
N PHE A 272 -47.40 18.73 -0.16
CA PHE A 272 -48.29 19.08 0.94
C PHE A 272 -49.77 19.10 0.54
N ILE A 273 -50.10 19.60 -0.66
CA ILE A 273 -51.47 19.57 -1.19
C ILE A 273 -51.91 18.12 -1.46
N THR A 274 -51.02 17.29 -2.02
CA THR A 274 -51.34 15.88 -2.34
C THR A 274 -51.59 15.05 -1.06
N LEU A 275 -50.80 15.27 -0.01
CA LEU A 275 -50.96 14.57 1.28
C LEU A 275 -52.25 14.98 2.02
N ASN A 276 -52.65 16.25 1.94
CA ASN A 276 -53.87 16.73 2.62
C ASN A 276 -55.17 16.49 1.83
N CYS A 277 -55.09 16.13 0.54
CA CYS A 277 -56.27 15.74 -0.24
C CYS A 277 -56.56 14.23 -0.20
N GLN A 278 -55.74 13.43 0.49
CA GLN A 278 -55.92 11.98 0.67
C GLN A 278 -56.34 11.58 2.10
N SER A 279 -56.65 12.55 2.96
CA SER A 279 -57.24 12.36 4.31
C SER A 279 -58.69 12.83 4.31
#